data_AF-A0A2P5FWX0-F1
#
_entry.id   AF-A0A2P5FWX0-F1
#
_cell.length_a   1.000
_cell.length_b   1.000
_cell.length_c   1.000
_cell.angle_alpha   90.00
_cell.angle_beta   90.00
_cell.angle_gamma   90.00
#
_symmetry.space_group_name_H-M   'P 1'
#
loop_
_entity.id
_entity.type
_entity.pdbx_description
1 polymer ?
#
loop_
_entity_poly.entity_id
_entity_poly.type
_entity_poly.pdbx_seq_one_letter_code
_entity_poly.pdbx_strand_id
1 'polypeptide(L)'
;MVQTLSEVKVPLAVLGAEFDGGSPPELLKQFEVILKEKPEIESFVKIFSVVKHGWTLRYNVSDEAARKRADEAHHDLIQWFTKEIK
;
A
#
# COMPACT_ATOMS: atom_id res chain seq x y z
N MET A 1 -11.78 -4.42 9.27
CA MET A 1 -10.70 -4.44 8.25
C MET A 1 -9.88 -5.71 8.34
N VAL A 2 -9.17 -5.97 9.46
CA VAL A 2 -8.32 -7.18 9.63
C VAL A 2 -9.05 -8.50 9.35
N GLN A 3 -10.23 -8.71 9.95
CA GLN A 3 -11.01 -9.94 9.76
C GLN A 3 -11.50 -10.16 8.33
N THR A 4 -11.75 -9.09 7.57
CA THR A 4 -12.22 -9.19 6.18
C THR A 4 -11.07 -9.50 5.22
N LEU A 5 -9.83 -9.17 5.61
CA LEU A 5 -8.66 -9.38 4.78
C LEU A 5 -8.35 -10.87 4.57
N SER A 6 -8.61 -11.70 5.59
CA SER A 6 -8.50 -13.16 5.48
C SER A 6 -9.56 -13.80 4.58
N GLU A 7 -10.52 -13.03 4.06
CA GLU A 7 -11.54 -13.51 3.12
C GLU A 7 -11.27 -13.07 1.67
N VAL A 8 -10.18 -12.32 1.42
CA VAL A 8 -9.79 -11.91 0.07
C VAL A 8 -9.59 -13.12 -0.84
N LYS A 9 -10.07 -13.01 -2.08
CA LYS A 9 -10.07 -14.05 -3.13
C LYS A 9 -9.41 -13.62 -4.44
N VAL A 10 -8.88 -12.40 -4.48
CA VAL A 10 -8.30 -11.78 -5.68
C VAL A 10 -6.97 -11.13 -5.32
N PRO A 11 -6.07 -10.91 -6.30
CA PRO A 11 -4.82 -10.23 -6.03
C PRO A 11 -5.04 -8.88 -5.32
N LEU A 12 -4.23 -8.60 -4.29
CA LEU A 12 -4.35 -7.38 -3.49
C LEU A 12 -2.99 -6.73 -3.21
N ALA A 13 -2.86 -5.47 -3.63
CA ALA A 13 -1.76 -4.59 -3.23
C ALA A 13 -2.27 -3.57 -2.20
N VAL A 14 -1.56 -3.43 -1.07
CA VAL A 14 -1.81 -2.39 -0.07
C VAL A 14 -0.58 -1.50 0.03
N LEU A 15 -0.73 -0.24 -0.36
CA LEU A 15 0.28 0.80 -0.15
C LEU A 15 -0.22 1.68 0.99
N GLY A 16 0.57 1.83 2.05
CA GLY A 16 0.19 2.58 3.25
C GLY A 16 1.24 3.61 3.66
N ALA A 17 0.78 4.68 4.32
CA ALA A 17 1.64 5.73 4.84
C ALA A 17 2.03 5.47 6.30
N GLU A 18 3.32 5.67 6.63
CA GLU A 18 3.84 5.50 7.98
C GLU A 18 3.14 6.41 9.02
N PHE A 19 2.87 7.66 8.65
CA PHE A 19 2.21 8.64 9.53
C PHE A 19 0.71 8.78 9.27
N ASP A 20 0.06 7.71 8.83
CA ASP A 20 -1.41 7.65 8.73
C ASP A 20 -2.01 7.15 10.05
N GLY A 21 -2.69 8.04 10.77
CA GLY A 21 -3.36 7.69 12.03
C GLY A 21 -4.55 6.74 11.87
N GLY A 22 -5.16 6.67 10.68
CA GLY A 22 -6.26 5.74 10.39
C GLY A 22 -5.79 4.32 10.09
N SER A 23 -4.55 4.18 9.62
CA SER A 23 -3.93 2.89 9.29
C SER A 23 -2.46 2.89 9.69
N PRO A 24 -2.15 2.79 10.99
CA PRO A 24 -0.78 2.86 11.48
C PRO A 24 0.06 1.64 11.03
N PRO A 25 1.40 1.72 11.06
CA PRO A 25 2.28 0.64 10.59
C PRO A 25 2.02 -0.71 11.24
N GLU A 26 1.63 -0.74 12.51
CA GLU A 26 1.30 -1.97 13.24
C GLU A 26 0.12 -2.70 12.59
N LEU A 27 -0.90 -1.96 12.14
CA LEU A 27 -2.04 -2.51 11.43
C LEU A 27 -1.63 -3.04 10.05
N LEU A 28 -0.79 -2.30 9.32
CA LEU A 28 -0.29 -2.71 8.00
C LEU A 28 0.58 -3.98 8.10
N LYS A 29 1.36 -4.14 9.17
CA LYS A 29 2.09 -5.38 9.44
C LYS A 29 1.16 -6.56 9.72
N GLN A 30 0.03 -6.35 10.41
CA GLN A 30 -0.98 -7.39 10.58
C GLN A 30 -1.58 -7.79 9.23
N PHE A 31 -1.81 -6.83 8.32
CA PHE A 31 -2.28 -7.14 6.97
C PHE A 31 -1.26 -8.01 6.23
N GLU A 32 0.02 -7.68 6.32
CA GLU A 32 1.09 -8.44 5.69
C GLU A 32 1.13 -9.90 6.20
N VAL A 33 0.99 -10.12 7.51
CA VAL A 33 0.95 -11.46 8.10
C VAL A 33 -0.23 -12.27 7.56
N ILE A 34 -1.43 -11.70 7.55
CA ILE A 34 -2.65 -12.38 7.08
C ILE A 34 -2.56 -12.71 5.59
N LEU A 35 -2.02 -11.81 4.78
CA LEU A 35 -1.88 -12.04 3.35
C LEU A 35 -0.83 -13.12 3.04
N LYS A 36 0.25 -13.21 3.83
CA LYS A 36 1.25 -14.27 3.73
C LYS A 36 0.71 -15.67 4.07
N GLU A 37 -0.38 -15.77 4.82
CA GLU A 37 -1.07 -17.06 5.07
C GLU A 37 -1.81 -17.57 3.83
N LYS A 38 -1.92 -16.76 2.77
CA LYS A 38 -2.56 -17.10 1.49
C LYS A 38 -1.59 -17.00 0.31
N PRO A 39 -0.55 -17.84 0.25
CA PRO A 39 0.47 -17.76 -0.80
C PRO A 39 -0.08 -18.02 -2.21
N GLU A 40 -1.28 -18.60 -2.33
CA GLU A 40 -1.98 -18.82 -3.60
C GLU A 40 -2.59 -17.55 -4.19
N ILE A 41 -2.73 -16.48 -3.39
CA ILE A 41 -3.22 -15.18 -3.83
C ILE A 41 -2.06 -14.20 -3.82
N GLU A 42 -1.65 -13.75 -5.00
CA GLU A 42 -0.62 -12.74 -5.11
C GLU A 42 -1.02 -11.48 -4.35
N SER A 43 -0.19 -11.07 -3.40
CA SER A 43 -0.49 -9.91 -2.57
C SER A 43 0.77 -9.33 -1.95
N PHE A 44 0.74 -8.02 -1.67
CA PHE A 44 1.81 -7.37 -0.92
C PHE A 44 1.29 -6.19 -0.11
N VAL A 45 2.04 -5.86 0.95
CA VAL A 45 1.87 -4.63 1.72
C VAL A 45 3.19 -3.85 1.67
N LYS A 46 3.13 -2.59 1.24
CA LYS A 46 4.28 -1.67 1.23
C LYS A 46 3.98 -0.47 2.10
N ILE A 47 4.84 -0.22 3.08
CA ILE A 47 4.75 0.95 3.96
C ILE A 47 5.73 2.01 3.45
N PHE A 48 5.21 3.17 3.07
CA PHE A 48 6.01 4.32 2.68
C PHE A 48 6.39 5.11 3.93
N SER A 49 7.69 5.29 4.15
CA SER A 49 8.20 6.10 5.26
C SER A 49 8.02 7.60 5.02
N VAL A 50 7.95 8.38 6.10
CA VAL A 50 7.96 9.85 6.07
C VAL A 50 6.78 10.48 5.31
N VAL A 51 5.71 9.72 5.09
CA VAL A 51 4.50 10.20 4.41
C VAL A 51 3.28 10.12 5.32
N LYS A 52 2.31 11.00 5.08
CA LYS A 52 1.05 11.11 5.83
C LYS A 52 -0.12 10.62 4.99
N HIS A 53 -1.31 10.55 5.59
CA HIS A 53 -2.54 10.29 4.87
C HIS A 53 -2.67 11.16 3.60
N GLY A 54 -3.01 10.53 2.47
CA GLY A 54 -3.19 11.22 1.19
C GLY A 54 -1.90 11.62 0.47
N TRP A 55 -0.74 11.04 0.80
CA TRP A 55 0.56 11.39 0.20
C TRP A 55 0.65 11.28 -1.33
N THR A 56 -0.23 10.53 -1.98
CA THR A 56 -0.28 10.41 -3.44
C THR A 56 -1.12 11.48 -4.12
N LEU A 57 -1.99 12.19 -3.37
CA LEU A 57 -2.97 13.12 -3.92
C LEU A 57 -2.89 14.54 -3.34
N ARG A 58 -2.42 14.67 -2.09
CA ARG A 58 -2.45 15.91 -1.30
C ARG A 58 -1.05 16.40 -0.91
N TYR A 59 -0.02 15.91 -1.59
CA TYR A 59 1.34 16.33 -1.33
C TYR A 59 1.60 17.75 -1.86
N ASN A 60 2.57 18.45 -1.26
CA ASN A 60 3.04 19.72 -1.79
C ASN A 60 3.83 19.46 -3.08
N VAL A 61 3.34 19.93 -4.22
CA VAL A 61 4.01 19.76 -5.52
C VAL A 61 5.38 20.45 -5.59
N SER A 62 5.65 21.44 -4.73
CA SER A 62 6.97 22.08 -4.64
C SER A 62 7.96 21.31 -3.76
N ASP A 63 7.51 20.29 -3.01
CA ASP A 63 8.36 19.43 -2.20
C ASP A 63 8.82 18.23 -3.05
N GLU A 64 10.09 18.24 -3.45
CA GLU A 64 10.67 17.19 -4.29
C GLU A 64 10.62 15.80 -3.63
N ALA A 65 10.82 15.70 -2.32
CA ALA A 65 10.80 14.43 -1.62
C ALA A 65 9.37 13.86 -1.60
N ALA A 66 8.37 14.71 -1.34
CA ALA A 66 6.98 14.31 -1.36
C ALA A 66 6.54 13.85 -2.77
N ARG A 67 6.97 14.57 -3.83
CA ARG A 67 6.76 14.14 -5.22
C ARG A 67 7.34 12.77 -5.51
N LYS A 68 8.61 12.54 -5.16
CA LYS A 68 9.26 11.24 -5.40
C LYS A 68 8.52 10.09 -4.73
N ARG A 69 8.01 10.29 -3.51
CA ARG A 69 7.23 9.26 -2.81
C ARG A 69 5.86 9.02 -3.45
N ALA A 70 5.20 10.07 -3.94
CA ALA A 70 3.97 9.92 -4.69
C ALA A 70 4.19 9.20 -6.02
N ASP A 71 5.23 9.58 -6.77
CA ASP A 71 5.59 8.97 -8.06
C ASP A 71 5.98 7.51 -7.91
N GLU A 72 6.73 7.15 -6.86
CA GLU A 72 7.05 5.77 -6.52
C GLU A 72 5.79 4.94 -6.27
N ALA A 73 4.84 5.45 -5.47
CA ALA A 73 3.58 4.76 -5.21
C ALA A 73 2.71 4.61 -6.47
N HIS A 74 2.70 5.61 -7.35
CA HIS A 74 2.03 5.50 -8.65
C HIS A 74 2.70 4.47 -9.57
N HIS A 75 4.03 4.42 -9.57
CA HIS A 75 4.77 3.44 -10.35
C HIS A 75 4.48 2.01 -9.86
N ASP A 76 4.53 1.78 -8.55
CA ASP A 76 4.17 0.48 -7.95
C ASP A 76 2.75 0.06 -8.33
N LEU A 77 1.79 0.98 -8.31
CA LEU A 77 0.41 0.74 -8.73
C LEU A 77 0.31 0.33 -10.22
N ILE A 78 1.03 1.02 -11.10
CA ILE A 78 1.04 0.71 -12.54
C ILE A 78 1.69 -0.65 -12.80
N GLN A 79 2.81 -0.95 -12.14
CA GLN A 79 3.47 -2.25 -12.26
C GLN A 79 2.57 -3.37 -11.77
N TRP A 80 1.87 -3.15 -10.65
CA TRP A 80 0.88 -4.08 -10.14
C TRP A 80 -0.24 -4.35 -11.14
N PHE A 81 -0.84 -3.31 -11.72
CA PHE A 81 -1.89 -3.50 -12.72
C PHE A 81 -1.37 -4.18 -13.99
N THR A 82 -0.17 -3.85 -14.44
CA THR A 82 0.46 -4.51 -15.59
C THR A 82 0.69 -6.00 -15.35
N LYS A 83 0.97 -6.39 -14.09
CA LYS A 83 1.16 -7.78 -13.69
C LYS A 83 -0.17 -8.53 -13.59
N GLU A 84 -1.16 -7.95 -12.91
CA GLU A 84 -2.39 -8.66 -12.50
C GLU A 84 -3.57 -8.49 -13.47
N ILE A 85 -3.60 -7.41 -14.26
CA ILE A 85 -4.65 -7.14 -15.23
C ILE A 85 -4.11 -7.50 -16.63
N LYS A 86 -4.80 -8.44 -17.28
CA LYS A 86 -4.57 -8.81 -18.69
C LYS A 86 -5.60 -8.16 -19.59
#